data_AF-A0A935Y4J3-F1
#
_entry.id   AF-A0A935Y4J3-F1
#
_cell.length_a   1.000
_cell.length_b   1.000
_cell.length_c   1.000
_cell.angle_alpha   90.00
_cell.angle_beta   90.00
_cell.angle_gamma   90.00
#
_symmetry.space_group_name_H-M   'P 1'
#
loop_
_entity.id
_entity.type
_entity.pdbx_description
1 polymer ?
#
loop_
_entity_poly.entity_id
_entity_poly.type
_entity_poly.pdbx_seq_one_letter_code
_entity_poly.pdbx_strand_id
1 'polypeptide(L)'
;MISAVLSFSKSLILLAGIIFYTTWIIHLNRKSIGSVLLASSIFFHLIAVHILITKNPSKYESTNYTASEYLFNFENYTMLKSCYLSFKEGALKLFSQEPLTGIGPGLFNQGIDNLKANGNYPQQLYSFDAHSSITGTLAENGAVGMLLLIFLSISIICIIRQLNPHDKLLFSSLFILFGAEGISMDIMNFRHYWFCLALLSVTFLFHNKKIYSFKGQFSI
;
A
#
# COMPACT_ATOMS: atom_id res chain seq x y z
N MET A 1 13.92 7.94 -15.47
CA MET A 1 13.87 6.49 -15.82
C MET A 1 14.53 5.61 -14.77
N ILE A 2 15.78 5.87 -14.36
CA ILE A 2 16.47 5.06 -13.32
C ILE A 2 15.75 5.09 -11.96
N SER A 3 15.25 6.24 -11.49
CA SER A 3 14.53 6.28 -10.21
C SER A 3 13.19 5.54 -10.27
N ALA A 4 12.49 5.54 -11.41
CA ALA A 4 11.26 4.76 -11.57
C ALA A 4 11.55 3.26 -11.48
N VAL A 5 12.62 2.79 -12.13
CA VAL A 5 13.08 1.38 -12.03
C VAL A 5 13.46 1.01 -10.59
N LEU A 6 14.09 1.92 -9.85
CA LEU A 6 14.44 1.72 -8.43
C LEU A 6 13.25 1.85 -7.47
N SER A 7 12.18 2.54 -7.85
CA SER A 7 10.91 2.52 -7.11
C SER A 7 10.16 1.22 -7.35
N PHE A 8 10.07 0.77 -8.62
CA PHE A 8 9.49 -0.52 -8.97
C PHE A 8 10.26 -1.69 -8.35
N SER A 9 11.58 -1.58 -8.17
CA SER A 9 12.38 -2.66 -7.58
C SER A 9 11.94 -3.01 -6.15
N LYS A 10 11.39 -2.05 -5.38
CA LYS A 10 10.89 -2.28 -4.02
C LYS A 10 9.58 -3.07 -4.02
N SER A 11 8.69 -2.78 -4.97
CA SER A 11 7.44 -3.54 -5.18
C SER A 11 7.73 -4.93 -5.77
N LEU A 12 8.76 -5.07 -6.60
CA LEU A 12 9.20 -6.36 -7.14
C LEU A 12 9.72 -7.30 -6.05
N ILE A 13 10.44 -6.79 -5.02
CA ILE A 13 10.88 -7.59 -3.87
C ILE A 13 9.66 -8.14 -3.11
N LEU A 14 8.65 -7.30 -2.88
CA LEU A 14 7.42 -7.71 -2.19
C LEU A 14 6.65 -8.76 -3.01
N LEU A 15 6.53 -8.55 -4.33
CA LEU A 15 5.93 -9.52 -5.24
C LEU A 15 6.68 -10.85 -5.26
N ALA A 16 8.01 -10.81 -5.32
CA ALA A 16 8.85 -12.01 -5.26
C ALA A 16 8.68 -12.76 -3.93
N GLY A 17 8.62 -12.04 -2.81
CA GLY A 17 8.35 -12.61 -1.48
C GLY A 17 7.00 -13.32 -1.42
N ILE A 18 5.97 -12.77 -2.07
CA ILE A 18 4.63 -13.38 -2.15
C ILE A 18 4.61 -14.60 -3.06
N ILE A 19 5.24 -14.54 -4.23
CA ILE A 19 5.35 -15.69 -5.13
C ILE A 19 6.11 -16.83 -4.44
N PHE A 20 7.21 -16.50 -3.75
CA PHE A 20 7.96 -17.47 -2.97
C PHE A 20 7.12 -18.04 -1.83
N TYR A 21 6.39 -17.21 -1.08
CA TYR A 21 5.50 -17.65 0.00
C TYR A 21 4.45 -18.65 -0.49
N THR A 22 3.75 -18.30 -1.57
CA THR A 22 2.66 -19.11 -2.13
C THR A 22 3.19 -20.44 -2.66
N THR A 23 4.26 -20.43 -3.46
CA THR A 23 4.91 -21.65 -3.98
C THR A 23 5.48 -22.52 -2.84
N TRP A 24 6.12 -21.92 -1.84
CA TRP A 24 6.67 -22.63 -0.68
C TRP A 24 5.59 -23.33 0.14
N ILE A 25 4.46 -22.67 0.40
CA ILE A 25 3.33 -23.29 1.09
C ILE A 25 2.75 -24.45 0.29
N ILE A 26 2.56 -24.26 -1.02
CA ILE A 26 1.98 -25.27 -1.90
C ILE A 26 2.87 -26.52 -1.96
N HIS A 27 4.19 -26.36 -2.07
CA HIS A 27 5.11 -27.48 -2.30
C HIS A 27 5.70 -28.10 -1.04
N LEU A 28 5.92 -27.32 0.02
CA LEU A 28 6.67 -27.77 1.20
C LEU A 28 5.80 -27.89 2.46
N ASN A 29 4.54 -27.45 2.42
CA ASN A 29 3.56 -27.51 3.52
C ASN A 29 4.06 -26.91 4.86
N ARG A 30 5.08 -26.04 4.84
CA ARG A 30 5.66 -25.38 6.02
C ARG A 30 5.13 -23.95 6.16
N LYS A 31 3.87 -23.83 6.61
CA LYS A 31 3.13 -22.54 6.71
C LYS A 31 3.82 -21.50 7.60
N SER A 32 4.46 -21.92 8.70
CA SER A 32 5.07 -20.98 9.66
C SER A 32 6.28 -20.24 9.06
N ILE A 33 7.19 -20.97 8.40
CA ILE A 33 8.40 -20.37 7.79
C ILE A 33 8.02 -19.38 6.70
N GLY A 34 7.09 -19.77 5.82
CA GLY A 34 6.61 -18.88 4.77
C GLY A 34 6.02 -17.59 5.35
N SER A 35 5.25 -17.68 6.42
CA SER A 35 4.54 -16.52 6.97
C SER A 35 5.52 -15.51 7.59
N VAL A 36 6.59 -16.01 8.23
CA VAL A 36 7.69 -15.19 8.73
C VAL A 36 8.41 -14.48 7.59
N LEU A 37 8.71 -15.18 6.48
CA LEU A 37 9.36 -14.57 5.32
C LEU A 37 8.50 -13.49 4.67
N LEU A 38 7.19 -13.73 4.54
CA LEU A 38 6.25 -12.74 4.01
C LEU A 38 6.18 -11.50 4.91
N ALA A 39 6.02 -11.71 6.23
CA ALA A 39 5.98 -10.60 7.19
C ALA A 39 7.27 -9.78 7.17
N SER A 40 8.43 -10.45 7.10
CA SER A 40 9.73 -9.82 6.95
C SER A 40 9.83 -9.00 5.66
N SER A 41 9.38 -9.54 4.52
CA SER A 41 9.38 -8.84 3.23
C SER A 41 8.52 -7.57 3.26
N ILE A 42 7.31 -7.64 3.85
CA ILE A 42 6.43 -6.48 4.05
C ILE A 42 7.11 -5.44 4.94
N PHE A 43 7.69 -5.87 6.06
CA PHE A 43 8.39 -4.98 6.99
C PHE A 43 9.55 -4.24 6.30
N PHE A 44 10.41 -4.96 5.57
CA PHE A 44 11.51 -4.36 4.81
C PHE A 44 11.02 -3.43 3.72
N HIS A 45 9.95 -3.79 3.00
CA HIS A 45 9.34 -2.90 2.01
C HIS A 45 8.88 -1.59 2.65
N LEU A 46 8.15 -1.66 3.77
CA LEU A 46 7.66 -0.48 4.48
C LEU A 46 8.83 0.40 4.95
N ILE A 47 9.88 -0.18 5.54
CA ILE A 47 11.06 0.61 5.94
C ILE A 47 11.74 1.26 4.75
N ALA A 48 11.99 0.49 3.68
CA ALA A 48 12.73 0.95 2.51
C ALA A 48 12.00 2.05 1.72
N VAL A 49 10.68 2.14 1.81
CA VAL A 49 9.90 3.23 1.20
C VAL A 49 9.99 4.51 2.04
N HIS A 50 9.96 4.41 3.37
CA HIS A 50 9.78 5.57 4.25
C HIS A 50 11.09 6.22 4.70
N ILE A 51 12.19 5.45 4.73
CA ILE A 51 13.49 5.90 5.23
C ILE A 51 14.52 5.93 4.09
N LEU A 52 15.28 7.01 4.01
CA LEU A 52 16.40 7.16 3.08
C LEU A 52 17.71 7.13 3.86
N ILE A 53 18.66 6.31 3.42
CA ILE A 53 19.99 6.22 4.04
C ILE A 53 21.00 6.82 3.06
N THR A 54 21.77 7.82 3.47
CA THR A 54 22.75 8.51 2.62
C THR A 54 24.05 8.78 3.37
N LYS A 55 25.18 8.75 2.66
CA LYS A 55 26.49 9.13 3.20
C LYS A 55 26.76 10.65 3.14
N ASN A 56 26.06 11.37 2.27
CA ASN A 56 26.23 12.80 2.06
C ASN A 56 24.86 13.51 2.14
N PRO A 57 24.41 13.90 3.35
CA PRO A 57 23.07 14.47 3.54
C PRO A 57 22.87 15.80 2.81
N SER A 58 23.92 16.62 2.68
CA SER A 58 23.88 17.92 1.99
C SER A 58 23.46 17.84 0.51
N LYS A 59 23.64 16.69 -0.15
CA LYS A 59 23.18 16.45 -1.52
C LYS A 59 21.65 16.28 -1.60
N TYR A 60 21.01 15.98 -0.48
CA TYR A 60 19.59 15.65 -0.38
C TYR A 60 18.79 16.70 0.40
N GLU A 61 19.40 17.61 1.14
CA GLU A 61 18.67 18.66 1.87
C GLU A 61 17.89 19.63 0.96
N SER A 62 18.25 19.73 -0.32
CA SER A 62 17.70 20.71 -1.26
C SER A 62 16.80 20.14 -2.36
N THR A 63 16.27 18.92 -2.20
CA THR A 63 15.41 18.31 -3.23
C THR A 63 13.94 18.31 -2.85
N ASN A 64 13.08 18.37 -3.88
CA ASN A 64 11.62 18.38 -3.70
C ASN A 64 11.05 17.01 -3.26
N TYR A 65 11.91 16.01 -3.02
CA TYR A 65 11.54 14.63 -2.70
C TYR A 65 12.10 14.15 -1.35
N THR A 66 12.82 15.00 -0.64
CA THR A 66 13.47 14.69 0.63
C THR A 66 13.14 15.77 1.63
N ALA A 67 12.55 15.37 2.76
CA ALA A 67 12.47 16.29 3.88
C ALA A 67 13.89 16.48 4.42
N SER A 68 14.26 17.71 4.71
CA SER A 68 15.55 18.07 5.34
C SER A 68 15.62 17.64 6.81
N GLU A 69 14.73 16.74 7.25
CA GLU A 69 14.63 16.27 8.61
C GLU A 69 15.47 15.00 8.80
N TYR A 70 16.45 15.13 9.68
CA TYR A 70 17.31 14.05 10.15
C TYR A 70 16.55 13.17 11.13
N LEU A 71 16.43 11.89 10.83
CA LEU A 71 15.91 10.89 11.77
C LEU A 71 17.02 10.42 12.71
N PHE A 72 18.19 10.12 12.14
CA PHE A 72 19.34 9.60 12.89
C PHE A 72 20.64 9.81 12.11
N ASN A 73 21.74 10.08 12.81
CA ASN A 73 23.08 10.17 12.22
C ASN A 73 24.00 9.10 12.82
N PHE A 74 24.50 8.21 11.97
CA PHE A 74 25.65 7.35 12.24
C PHE A 74 26.88 7.97 11.56
N GLU A 75 28.07 7.86 12.14
CA GLU A 75 29.34 8.45 11.69
C GLU A 75 29.42 8.84 10.20
N ASN A 76 29.22 7.86 9.31
CA ASN A 76 29.29 8.04 7.85
C ASN A 76 27.94 7.93 7.13
N TYR A 77 26.83 7.79 7.84
CA TYR A 77 25.50 7.57 7.28
C TYR A 77 24.42 8.34 8.02
N THR A 78 23.64 9.10 7.28
CA THR A 78 22.45 9.80 7.76
C THR A 78 21.20 9.05 7.32
N MET A 79 20.26 8.87 8.24
CA MET A 79 18.89 8.48 7.96
C MET A 79 18.01 9.73 7.84
N LEU A 80 17.39 9.91 6.68
CA LEU A 80 16.49 11.03 6.37
C LEU A 80 15.06 10.52 6.23
N LYS A 81 14.09 11.39 6.55
CA LYS A 81 12.69 11.16 6.18
C LYS A 81 12.53 11.22 4.66
N SER A 82 11.85 10.23 4.10
CA SER A 82 11.37 10.33 2.72
C SER A 82 10.22 11.35 2.59
N CYS A 83 9.95 11.81 1.36
CA CYS A 83 8.71 12.55 1.09
C CYS A 83 7.46 11.76 1.46
N TYR A 84 7.44 10.42 1.30
CA TYR A 84 6.30 9.58 1.66
C TYR A 84 5.95 9.68 3.14
N LEU A 85 6.96 9.63 4.02
CA LEU A 85 6.75 9.78 5.45
C LEU A 85 6.22 11.19 5.79
N SER A 86 6.76 12.21 5.13
CA SER A 86 6.32 13.59 5.30
C SER A 86 4.86 13.77 4.86
N PHE A 87 4.45 13.19 3.72
CA PHE A 87 3.07 13.24 3.26
C PHE A 87 2.10 12.57 4.23
N LYS A 88 2.50 11.46 4.87
CA LYS A 88 1.69 10.82 5.90
C LYS A 88 1.52 11.70 7.13
N GLU A 89 2.59 12.37 7.56
CA GLU A 89 2.51 13.35 8.65
C GLU A 89 1.58 14.51 8.27
N GLY A 90 1.68 15.03 7.04
CA GLY A 90 0.76 16.03 6.51
C GLY A 90 -0.69 15.55 6.50
N ALA A 91 -0.94 14.34 6.02
CA ALA A 91 -2.26 13.72 6.00
C ALA A 91 -2.86 13.59 7.40
N LEU A 92 -2.07 13.16 8.39
CA LEU A 92 -2.51 13.07 9.78
C LEU A 92 -2.80 14.45 10.39
N LYS A 93 -2.03 15.48 10.03
CA LYS A 93 -2.32 16.87 10.43
C LYS A 93 -3.65 17.35 9.84
N LEU A 94 -3.92 17.07 8.56
CA LEU A 94 -5.20 17.41 7.92
C LEU A 94 -6.38 16.65 8.57
N PHE A 95 -6.21 15.35 8.82
CA PHE A 95 -7.19 14.56 9.55
C PHE A 95 -7.49 15.14 10.94
N SER A 96 -6.47 15.63 11.66
CA SER A 96 -6.66 16.20 13.00
C SER A 96 -7.49 17.49 13.01
N GLN A 97 -7.62 18.16 11.87
CA GLN A 97 -8.46 19.36 11.73
C GLN A 97 -9.94 18.99 11.61
N GLU A 98 -10.26 17.95 10.82
CA GLU A 98 -11.63 17.49 10.57
C GLU A 98 -11.74 15.96 10.71
N PRO A 99 -11.70 15.41 11.94
CA PRO A 99 -11.49 13.98 12.15
C PRO A 99 -12.67 13.10 11.73
N LEU A 100 -13.89 13.64 11.66
CA LEU A 100 -15.06 12.83 11.31
C LEU A 100 -15.21 12.69 9.79
N THR A 101 -15.19 13.81 9.09
CA THR A 101 -15.51 13.91 7.66
C THR A 101 -14.30 14.08 6.76
N GLY A 102 -13.13 14.40 7.34
CA GLY A 102 -11.97 14.85 6.59
C GLY A 102 -12.18 16.24 6.01
N ILE A 103 -11.15 16.74 5.32
CA ILE A 103 -11.15 18.07 4.71
C ILE A 103 -11.97 18.13 3.40
N GLY A 104 -12.42 16.98 2.90
CA GLY A 104 -13.19 16.84 1.66
C GLY A 104 -12.40 16.15 0.53
N PRO A 105 -13.07 15.35 -0.32
CA PRO A 105 -12.42 14.64 -1.44
C PRO A 105 -11.77 15.59 -2.45
N GLY A 106 -10.52 15.31 -2.83
CA GLY A 106 -9.77 16.10 -3.80
C GLY A 106 -9.15 17.39 -3.23
N LEU A 107 -9.29 17.64 -1.93
CA LEU A 107 -8.77 18.85 -1.27
C LEU A 107 -7.42 18.62 -0.59
N PHE A 108 -6.82 17.43 -0.73
CA PHE A 108 -5.53 17.10 -0.11
C PHE A 108 -4.42 18.12 -0.44
N ASN A 109 -4.22 18.45 -1.72
CA ASN A 109 -3.15 19.37 -2.14
C ASN A 109 -3.32 20.77 -1.56
N GLN A 110 -4.55 21.30 -1.59
CA GLN A 110 -4.88 22.58 -0.99
C GLN A 110 -4.65 22.55 0.53
N GLY A 111 -4.99 21.44 1.19
CA GLY A 111 -4.67 21.21 2.59
C GLY A 111 -3.16 21.28 2.88
N ILE A 112 -2.34 20.61 2.07
CA ILE A 112 -0.88 20.64 2.20
C ILE A 112 -0.34 22.06 1.95
N ASP A 113 -0.85 22.78 0.95
CA ASP A 113 -0.46 24.17 0.68
C ASP A 113 -0.75 25.09 1.87
N ASN A 114 -1.92 24.93 2.49
CA ASN A 114 -2.28 25.64 3.71
C ASN A 114 -1.36 25.28 4.89
N LEU A 115 -0.99 24.00 5.04
CA LEU A 115 -0.02 23.61 6.07
C LEU A 115 1.36 24.22 5.83
N LYS A 116 1.82 24.31 4.58
CA LYS A 116 3.10 24.97 4.23
C LYS A 116 3.07 26.47 4.52
N ALA A 117 1.98 27.14 4.15
CA ALA A 117 1.81 28.58 4.40
C ALA A 117 1.88 28.90 5.91
N ASN A 118 1.40 27.98 6.74
CA ASN A 118 1.42 28.10 8.19
C ASN A 118 2.69 27.55 8.86
N GLY A 119 3.70 27.15 8.09
CA GLY A 119 4.95 26.57 8.63
C GLY A 119 4.78 25.17 9.25
N ASN A 120 3.64 24.53 9.06
CA ASN A 120 3.31 23.21 9.60
C ASN A 120 3.68 22.05 8.65
N TYR A 121 4.30 22.34 7.50
CA TYR A 121 4.77 21.35 6.54
C TYR A 121 6.02 21.87 5.81
N PRO A 122 6.99 21.01 5.44
CA PRO A 122 8.20 21.44 4.75
C PRO A 122 7.90 22.16 3.42
N GLN A 123 8.42 23.37 3.27
CA GLN A 123 8.13 24.21 2.10
C GLN A 123 8.74 23.68 0.79
N GLN A 124 9.88 22.99 0.88
CA GLN A 124 10.62 22.48 -0.28
C GLN A 124 9.96 21.26 -0.94
N LEU A 125 9.11 20.52 -0.23
CA LEU A 125 8.43 19.35 -0.80
C LEU A 125 7.34 19.80 -1.76
N TYR A 126 7.12 19.09 -2.87
CA TYR A 126 5.96 19.36 -3.73
C TYR A 126 4.65 19.02 -3.02
N SER A 127 3.56 19.69 -3.43
CA SER A 127 2.20 19.28 -3.05
C SER A 127 1.76 18.23 -4.07
N PHE A 128 1.85 16.96 -3.67
CA PHE A 128 1.33 15.85 -4.45
C PHE A 128 0.05 15.32 -3.80
N ASP A 129 -0.80 14.70 -4.63
CA ASP A 129 -2.01 14.01 -4.16
C ASP A 129 -1.68 13.03 -3.03
N ALA A 130 -2.67 12.61 -2.24
CA ALA A 130 -2.42 11.76 -1.10
C ALA A 130 -1.75 10.43 -1.52
N HIS A 131 -0.43 10.33 -1.32
CA HIS A 131 0.38 9.19 -1.77
C HIS A 131 0.18 7.91 -0.95
N SER A 132 -0.91 7.77 -0.19
CA SER A 132 -1.25 6.53 0.50
C SER A 132 -2.76 6.44 0.62
N SER A 133 -3.30 5.30 0.24
CA SER A 133 -4.74 5.06 0.25
C SER A 133 -5.33 5.22 1.65
N ILE A 134 -4.60 4.80 2.68
CA ILE A 134 -5.09 4.82 4.07
C ILE A 134 -5.03 6.24 4.63
N THR A 135 -3.86 6.86 4.63
CA THR A 135 -3.71 8.20 5.22
C THR A 135 -4.40 9.28 4.38
N GLY A 136 -4.49 9.10 3.06
CA GLY A 136 -5.30 9.93 2.18
C GLY A 136 -6.80 9.83 2.51
N THR A 137 -7.32 8.61 2.65
CA THR A 137 -8.73 8.41 3.08
C THR A 137 -8.99 9.08 4.43
N LEU A 138 -8.07 8.99 5.38
CA LEU A 138 -8.22 9.69 6.66
C LEU A 138 -8.24 11.21 6.48
N ALA A 139 -7.31 11.77 5.70
CA ALA A 139 -7.25 13.21 5.50
C ALA A 139 -8.50 13.76 4.80
N GLU A 140 -8.94 13.11 3.70
CA GLU A 140 -10.01 13.63 2.84
C GLU A 140 -11.41 13.21 3.27
N ASN A 141 -11.57 12.01 3.84
CA ASN A 141 -12.86 11.41 4.18
C ASN A 141 -13.03 11.11 5.68
N GLY A 142 -12.01 11.39 6.49
CA GLY A 142 -12.05 11.25 7.95
C GLY A 142 -12.28 9.82 8.43
N ALA A 143 -12.76 9.71 9.66
CA ALA A 143 -13.11 8.44 10.28
C ALA A 143 -14.22 7.70 9.51
N VAL A 144 -15.17 8.43 8.91
CA VAL A 144 -16.26 7.82 8.13
C VAL A 144 -15.70 7.07 6.92
N GLY A 145 -14.82 7.70 6.13
CA GLY A 145 -14.16 7.05 5.00
C GLY A 145 -13.34 5.82 5.44
N MET A 146 -12.61 5.95 6.55
CA MET A 146 -11.83 4.84 7.08
C MET A 146 -12.70 3.66 7.54
N LEU A 147 -13.84 3.92 8.17
CA LEU A 147 -14.80 2.87 8.55
C LEU A 147 -15.34 2.12 7.34
N LEU A 148 -15.66 2.83 6.25
CA LEU A 148 -16.09 2.21 4.99
C LEU A 148 -14.98 1.35 4.37
N LEU A 149 -13.72 1.83 4.40
CA LEU A 149 -12.58 1.07 3.90
C LEU A 149 -12.33 -0.20 4.74
N ILE A 150 -12.49 -0.14 6.06
CA ILE A 150 -12.42 -1.29 6.96
C ILE A 150 -13.56 -2.27 6.65
N PHE A 151 -14.79 -1.78 6.50
CA PHE A 151 -15.95 -2.61 6.17
C PHE A 151 -15.77 -3.34 4.83
N LEU A 152 -15.27 -2.64 3.80
CA LEU A 152 -14.94 -3.23 2.51
C LEU A 152 -13.86 -4.31 2.65
N SER A 153 -12.81 -4.03 3.42
CA SER A 153 -11.72 -4.97 3.70
C SER A 153 -12.23 -6.25 4.38
N ILE A 154 -13.09 -6.11 5.39
CA ILE A 154 -13.72 -7.24 6.08
C ILE A 154 -14.59 -8.05 5.11
N SER A 155 -15.38 -7.38 4.27
CA SER A 155 -16.23 -8.02 3.28
C SER A 155 -15.42 -8.86 2.29
N ILE A 156 -14.30 -8.34 1.80
CA ILE A 156 -13.38 -9.06 0.93
C ILE A 156 -12.80 -10.29 1.66
N ILE A 157 -12.33 -10.14 2.91
CA ILE A 157 -11.81 -11.26 3.71
C ILE A 157 -12.86 -12.35 3.88
N CYS A 158 -14.12 -11.99 4.14
CA CYS A 158 -15.23 -12.94 4.26
C CYS A 158 -15.46 -13.72 2.96
N ILE A 159 -15.34 -13.08 1.80
CA ILE A 159 -15.42 -13.75 0.48
C ILE A 159 -14.23 -14.69 0.28
N ILE A 160 -13.00 -14.24 0.53
CA ILE A 160 -11.78 -15.05 0.40
C ILE A 160 -11.85 -16.32 1.25
N ARG A 161 -12.44 -16.25 2.45
CA ARG A 161 -12.60 -17.40 3.35
C ARG A 161 -13.47 -18.51 2.78
N GLN A 162 -14.39 -18.20 1.86
CA GLN A 162 -15.29 -19.16 1.22
C GLN A 162 -14.65 -19.86 0.01
N LEU A 163 -13.48 -19.39 -0.44
CA LEU A 163 -12.76 -19.97 -1.58
C LEU A 163 -12.15 -21.33 -1.22
N ASN A 164 -11.89 -22.15 -2.26
CA ASN A 164 -11.12 -23.37 -2.11
C ASN A 164 -9.69 -23.07 -1.59
N PRO A 165 -8.94 -24.03 -1.04
CA PRO A 165 -7.65 -23.77 -0.41
C PRO A 165 -6.61 -23.07 -1.30
N HIS A 166 -6.57 -23.40 -2.59
CA HIS A 166 -5.63 -22.81 -3.55
C HIS A 166 -5.98 -21.35 -3.86
N ASP A 167 -7.23 -21.08 -4.21
CA ASP A 167 -7.72 -19.73 -4.50
C ASP A 167 -7.65 -18.85 -3.26
N LYS A 168 -8.02 -19.40 -2.09
CA LYS A 168 -7.89 -18.70 -0.80
C LYS A 168 -6.47 -18.21 -0.56
N LEU A 169 -5.47 -19.06 -0.79
CA LEU A 169 -4.07 -18.68 -0.63
C LEU A 169 -3.67 -17.58 -1.62
N LEU A 170 -4.04 -17.71 -2.89
CA LEU A 170 -3.75 -16.72 -3.93
C LEU A 170 -4.37 -15.36 -3.60
N PHE A 171 -5.69 -15.32 -3.38
CA PHE A 171 -6.42 -14.08 -3.13
C PHE A 171 -6.05 -13.45 -1.78
N SER A 172 -5.75 -14.24 -0.74
CA SER A 172 -5.22 -13.69 0.52
C SER A 172 -3.87 -13.01 0.29
N SER A 173 -3.00 -13.63 -0.51
CA SER A 173 -1.68 -13.07 -0.80
C SER A 173 -1.76 -11.78 -1.61
N LEU A 174 -2.65 -11.73 -2.60
CA LEU A 174 -2.93 -10.51 -3.36
C LEU A 174 -3.53 -9.41 -2.50
N PHE A 175 -4.48 -9.75 -1.61
CA PHE A 175 -5.06 -8.79 -0.69
C PHE A 175 -3.99 -8.18 0.23
N ILE A 176 -3.07 -9.00 0.74
CA ILE A 176 -1.92 -8.53 1.54
C ILE A 176 -0.99 -7.65 0.71
N LEU A 177 -0.70 -8.01 -0.55
CA LEU A 177 0.09 -7.18 -1.47
C LEU A 177 -0.53 -5.79 -1.63
N PHE A 178 -1.83 -5.74 -1.93
CA PHE A 178 -2.55 -4.48 -2.11
C PHE A 178 -2.64 -3.66 -0.84
N GLY A 179 -2.82 -4.31 0.31
CA GLY A 179 -2.79 -3.62 1.59
C GLY A 179 -1.43 -2.99 1.87
N ALA A 180 -0.34 -3.75 1.67
CA ALA A 180 1.02 -3.27 1.87
C ALA A 180 1.38 -2.12 0.91
N GLU A 181 1.04 -2.25 -0.38
CA GLU A 181 1.23 -1.18 -1.36
C GLU A 181 0.35 0.02 -1.05
N GLY A 182 -0.91 -0.15 -0.64
CA GLY A 182 -1.81 0.94 -0.26
C GLY A 182 -1.36 1.74 0.96
N ILE A 183 -0.52 1.15 1.83
CA ILE A 183 0.17 1.87 2.90
C ILE A 183 1.27 2.75 2.31
N SER A 184 2.06 2.24 1.37
CA SER A 184 3.22 2.93 0.81
C SER A 184 2.88 3.97 -0.25
N MET A 185 1.91 3.67 -1.11
CA MET A 185 1.55 4.43 -2.31
C MET A 185 0.02 4.49 -2.48
N ASP A 186 -0.47 5.47 -3.23
CA ASP A 186 -1.89 5.57 -3.59
C ASP A 186 -2.26 4.45 -4.59
N ILE A 187 -3.33 3.71 -4.31
CA ILE A 187 -3.86 2.65 -5.17
C ILE A 187 -4.40 3.21 -6.50
N MET A 188 -4.74 4.50 -6.56
CA MET A 188 -5.16 5.18 -7.78
C MET A 188 -4.04 5.29 -8.83
N ASN A 189 -2.77 5.25 -8.39
CA ASN A 189 -1.62 5.18 -9.27
C ASN A 189 -1.37 3.77 -9.84
N PHE A 190 -2.04 2.75 -9.29
CA PHE A 190 -1.86 1.36 -9.71
C PHE A 190 -3.12 0.75 -10.35
N ARG A 191 -3.75 1.49 -11.29
CA ARG A 191 -4.89 1.01 -12.11
C ARG A 191 -4.65 -0.35 -12.78
N HIS A 192 -3.39 -0.67 -13.08
CA HIS A 192 -3.01 -1.95 -13.67
C HIS A 192 -3.28 -3.16 -12.75
N TYR A 193 -3.33 -2.96 -11.44
CA TYR A 193 -3.71 -4.01 -10.50
C TYR A 193 -5.21 -4.30 -10.48
N TRP A 194 -6.04 -3.28 -10.69
CA TRP A 194 -7.48 -3.44 -10.87
C TRP A 194 -7.78 -4.31 -12.09
N PHE A 195 -6.98 -4.14 -13.15
CA PHE A 195 -7.06 -5.00 -14.33
C PHE A 195 -6.71 -6.46 -14.02
N CYS A 196 -5.64 -6.72 -13.26
CA CYS A 196 -5.29 -8.07 -12.80
C CYS A 196 -6.39 -8.70 -11.92
N LEU A 197 -6.98 -7.91 -11.00
CA LEU A 197 -8.10 -8.33 -10.16
C LEU A 197 -9.36 -8.63 -11.00
N ALA A 198 -9.66 -7.81 -12.00
CA ALA A 198 -10.76 -8.06 -12.92
C ALA A 198 -10.56 -9.36 -13.71
N LEU A 199 -9.35 -9.57 -14.26
CA LEU A 199 -8.99 -10.82 -14.95
C LEU A 199 -9.14 -12.05 -14.03
N LEU A 200 -8.64 -11.97 -12.80
CA LEU A 200 -8.78 -13.05 -11.80
C LEU A 200 -10.24 -13.30 -11.40
N SER A 201 -11.04 -12.25 -11.31
CA SER A 201 -12.46 -12.36 -10.97
C SER A 201 -13.24 -13.01 -12.12
N VAL A 202 -12.89 -12.67 -13.36
CA VAL A 202 -13.47 -13.26 -14.56
C VAL A 202 -13.12 -14.75 -14.66
N THR A 203 -11.85 -15.12 -14.46
CA THR A 203 -11.45 -16.54 -14.48
C THR A 203 -12.15 -17.34 -13.38
N PHE A 204 -12.34 -16.77 -12.19
CA PHE A 204 -13.10 -17.38 -11.10
C PHE A 204 -14.58 -17.59 -11.44
N LEU A 205 -15.24 -16.58 -12.04
CA LEU A 205 -16.64 -16.69 -12.47
C LEU A 205 -16.83 -17.78 -13.53
N PHE A 206 -15.88 -17.91 -14.47
CA PHE A 206 -15.93 -18.94 -15.50
C PHE A 206 -15.61 -20.35 -14.96
N HIS A 207 -14.71 -20.46 -13.98
CA HIS A 207 -14.42 -21.74 -13.33
C HIS A 207 -15.61 -22.27 -12.53
N ASN A 208 -16.31 -21.40 -11.79
CA ASN A 208 -17.47 -21.78 -11.00
C ASN A 208 -18.74 -22.02 -11.84
N LYS A 209 -18.93 -21.31 -12.97
CA LYS A 209 -20.04 -21.63 -13.89
C LYS A 209 -19.99 -23.08 -14.40
N LYS A 210 -18.80 -23.66 -14.61
CA LYS A 210 -18.67 -25.09 -14.96
C LYS A 210 -19.15 -26.02 -13.84
N ILE A 211 -18.97 -25.66 -12.57
CA ILE A 211 -19.41 -26.45 -11.42
C ILE A 211 -20.94 -26.43 -11.27
N TYR A 212 -21.59 -25.29 -11.54
CA TYR A 212 -23.06 -25.20 -11.51
C TYR A 212 -23.73 -25.79 -12.76
N SER A 213 -23.08 -25.73 -13.92
CA SER A 213 -23.55 -26.39 -15.15
C SER A 213 -23.52 -27.92 -15.05
N PHE A 214 -22.62 -28.52 -14.26
CA PHE A 214 -22.53 -29.98 -14.13
C PHE A 214 -23.53 -30.57 -13.12
N LYS A 215 -24.05 -29.76 -12.19
CA LYS A 215 -25.07 -30.18 -11.23
C LYS A 215 -26.50 -30.13 -11.76
N GLY A 216 -26.72 -29.62 -12.97
CA GLY A 216 -28.03 -29.51 -13.62
C GLY A 216 -28.41 -30.65 -14.57
N GLN A 217 -27.61 -31.73 -14.66
CA GLN A 217 -27.83 -32.80 -15.65
C GLN A 217 -28.16 -34.20 -15.09
N PHE A 218 -28.49 -34.32 -13.81
CA PHE A 218 -29.08 -35.56 -13.29
C PHE A 218 -30.19 -35.28 -12.29
N SER A 219 -31.42 -35.18 -12.81
CA SER A 219 -32.62 -35.66 -12.12
C SER A 219 -33.77 -35.77 -13.13
N ILE A 220 -34.00 -37.04 -13.50
CA ILE A 220 -35.15 -37.66 -14.21
C ILE A 220 -35.24 -37.40 -15.71
#